data_AF-A0A8H2M725-F1
#
_entry.id   AF-A0A8H2M725-F1
#
_cell.length_a   1.000
_cell.length_b   1.000
_cell.length_c   1.000
_cell.angle_alpha   90.00
_cell.angle_beta   90.00
_cell.angle_gamma   90.00
#
_symmetry.space_group_name_H-M   'P 1'
#
loop_
_entity.id
_entity.type
_entity.pdbx_description
1 polymer ?
#
loop_
_entity_poly.entity_id
_entity_poly.type
_entity_poly.pdbx_seq_one_letter_code
_entity_poly.pdbx_strand_id
1 'polypeptide(L)'
;MKKSGFSLIEVVLSLGVLSLIIYALLPLFTIIYRQVDNHYRQEAVIQCARDVVETRLSGQSPKDSYQVRGENYQLKERVLDKKTGLVLYQWTLKGEKDERQWQCYIPEEGIYTP
;
A
#
# COMPACT_ATOMS: atom_id res chain seq x y z
N MET A 1 32.13 -51.75 -3.54
CA MET A 1 31.64 -50.39 -3.24
C MET A 1 30.50 -50.51 -2.23
N LYS A 2 30.71 -50.09 -0.97
CA LYS A 2 29.61 -50.06 0.02
C LYS A 2 28.64 -48.95 -0.40
N LYS A 3 27.40 -49.30 -0.75
CA LYS A 3 26.31 -48.32 -0.83
C LYS A 3 26.01 -47.91 0.62
N SER A 4 26.62 -46.83 1.09
CA SER A 4 26.36 -46.27 2.41
C SER A 4 24.99 -45.59 2.37
N GLY A 5 23.95 -46.34 2.72
CA GLY A 5 22.64 -45.75 3.00
C GLY A 5 22.68 -44.98 4.31
N PHE A 6 22.02 -43.82 4.34
CA PHE A 6 21.87 -43.02 5.55
C PHE A 6 21.19 -43.85 6.65
N SER A 7 21.72 -43.78 7.86
CA SER A 7 21.07 -44.43 9.00
C SER A 7 19.79 -43.67 9.37
N LEU A 8 18.81 -44.38 9.93
CA LEU A 8 17.55 -43.77 10.39
C LEU A 8 17.82 -42.60 11.36
N ILE A 9 18.85 -42.71 12.19
CA ILE A 9 19.26 -41.69 13.16
C ILE A 9 19.77 -40.42 12.46
N GLU A 10 20.57 -40.57 11.40
CA GLU A 10 21.06 -39.43 10.60
C GLU A 10 19.90 -38.67 9.94
N VAL A 11 18.88 -39.39 9.48
CA VAL A 11 17.67 -38.79 8.89
C VAL A 11 16.88 -38.00 9.94
N VAL A 12 16.67 -38.58 11.12
CA VAL A 12 15.94 -37.91 12.22
C VAL A 12 16.68 -36.67 12.71
N LEU A 13 18.01 -36.75 12.87
CA LEU A 13 18.83 -35.61 13.26
C LEU A 13 18.76 -34.48 12.21
N SER A 14 18.84 -34.84 10.93
CA SER A 14 18.76 -33.87 9.82
C SER A 14 17.40 -33.17 9.78
N LEU A 15 16.30 -33.91 10.02
CA LEU A 15 14.95 -33.34 10.12
C LEU A 15 14.79 -32.43 11.34
N GLY A 16 15.40 -32.79 12.47
CA GLY A 16 15.40 -31.97 13.68
C GLY A 16 16.10 -30.63 13.48
N VAL A 17 17.28 -30.66 12.86
CA VAL A 17 18.03 -29.45 12.49
C VAL A 17 17.25 -28.60 11.48
N LEU A 18 16.67 -29.21 10.45
CA LEU A 18 15.83 -28.51 9.47
C LEU A 18 14.64 -27.81 10.15
N SER A 19 13.96 -28.50 11.07
CA SER A 19 12.82 -27.94 11.81
C SER A 19 13.23 -26.75 12.67
N LEU A 20 14.40 -26.83 13.31
CA LEU A 20 15.00 -25.73 14.09
C LEU A 20 15.31 -24.51 13.21
N ILE A 21 15.88 -24.74 12.02
CA ILE A 21 16.17 -23.68 11.05
C ILE A 21 14.87 -23.01 10.59
N ILE A 22 13.85 -23.79 10.21
CA ILE A 22 12.55 -23.26 9.78
C ILE A 22 11.90 -22.46 10.91
N TYR A 23 11.92 -22.97 12.14
CA TYR A 23 11.37 -22.29 13.31
C TYR A 23 12.07 -20.95 13.57
N ALA A 24 13.40 -20.88 13.41
CA ALA A 24 14.16 -19.64 13.56
C ALA A 24 13.93 -18.64 12.41
N LEU A 25 13.72 -19.12 11.18
CA LEU A 25 13.55 -18.27 9.99
C LEU A 25 12.11 -17.77 9.80
N LEU A 26 11.11 -18.51 10.27
CA LEU A 26 9.70 -18.13 10.23
C LEU A 26 9.42 -16.70 10.74
N PRO A 27 9.87 -16.29 11.95
CA PRO A 27 9.60 -14.94 12.44
C PRO A 27 10.26 -13.87 11.54
N LEU A 28 11.48 -14.10 11.06
CA LEU A 28 12.17 -13.18 10.15
C LEU A 28 11.40 -13.02 8.84
N PHE A 29 10.94 -14.12 8.24
CA PHE A 29 10.12 -14.08 7.03
C PHE A 29 8.83 -13.28 7.25
N THR A 30 8.14 -13.49 8.38
CA THR A 30 6.90 -12.75 8.66
C THR A 30 7.13 -11.25 8.85
N ILE A 31 8.24 -10.84 9.46
CA ILE A 31 8.60 -9.42 9.62
C ILE A 31 8.88 -8.78 8.27
N ILE A 32 9.73 -9.41 7.46
CA ILE A 32 10.09 -8.92 6.13
C ILE A 32 8.84 -8.83 5.24
N TYR A 33 8.02 -9.88 5.22
CA TYR A 33 6.79 -9.89 4.45
C TYR A 33 5.86 -8.74 4.84
N ARG A 34 5.67 -8.49 6.14
CA ARG A 34 4.86 -7.35 6.61
C ARG A 34 5.44 -6.00 6.21
N GLN A 35 6.77 -5.83 6.28
CA GLN A 35 7.42 -4.58 5.88
C GLN A 35 7.25 -4.31 4.38
N VAL A 36 7.45 -5.35 3.56
CA VAL A 36 7.27 -5.27 2.11
C VAL A 36 5.82 -4.99 1.74
N ASP A 37 4.86 -5.67 2.38
CA ASP A 37 3.43 -5.43 2.15
C ASP A 37 3.01 -4.00 2.51
N ASN A 38 3.50 -3.49 3.65
CA ASN A 38 3.27 -2.12 4.07
C ASN A 38 3.87 -1.10 3.10
N HIS A 39 5.08 -1.36 2.59
CA HIS A 39 5.74 -0.48 1.63
C HIS A 39 4.95 -0.40 0.31
N TYR A 40 4.56 -1.53 -0.27
CA TYR A 40 3.74 -1.56 -1.49
C TYR A 40 2.35 -0.95 -1.28
N ARG A 41 1.74 -1.12 -0.10
CA ARG A 41 0.49 -0.43 0.25
C ARG A 41 0.69 1.09 0.24
N GLN A 42 1.78 1.60 0.82
CA GLN A 42 2.08 3.03 0.82
C GLN A 42 2.32 3.58 -0.59
N GLU A 43 3.09 2.87 -1.43
CA GLU A 43 3.29 3.28 -2.82
C GLU A 43 1.97 3.35 -3.61
N ALA A 44 1.09 2.37 -3.44
CA ALA A 44 -0.20 2.35 -4.12
C ALA A 44 -1.13 3.49 -3.66
N VAL A 45 -1.10 3.85 -2.36
CA VAL A 45 -1.83 5.02 -1.85
C VAL A 45 -1.26 6.32 -2.40
N ILE A 46 0.07 6.44 -2.47
CA ILE A 46 0.73 7.62 -3.05
C ILE A 46 0.39 7.77 -4.54
N GLN A 47 0.36 6.68 -5.29
CA GLN A 47 -0.09 6.68 -6.68
C GLN A 47 -1.54 7.15 -6.79
N CYS A 48 -2.45 6.62 -5.98
CA CYS A 48 -3.84 7.07 -5.94
C CYS A 48 -3.95 8.57 -5.61
N ALA A 49 -3.16 9.07 -4.66
CA ALA A 49 -3.14 10.49 -4.32
C ALA A 49 -2.66 11.37 -5.49
N ARG A 50 -1.66 10.92 -6.25
CA ARG A 50 -1.20 11.59 -7.47
C ARG A 50 -2.28 11.59 -8.54
N ASP A 51 -2.91 10.44 -8.81
CA ASP A 51 -3.96 10.31 -9.81
C ASP A 51 -5.16 11.23 -9.50
N VAL A 52 -5.54 11.34 -8.22
CA VAL A 52 -6.61 12.24 -7.76
C VAL A 52 -6.26 13.70 -8.05
N VAL A 53 -5.03 14.12 -7.74
CA VAL A 53 -4.55 15.47 -8.00
C VAL A 53 -4.48 15.75 -9.50
N GLU A 54 -3.92 14.83 -10.28
CA GLU A 54 -3.83 14.96 -11.75
C GLU A 54 -5.21 15.01 -12.41
N THR A 55 -6.15 14.18 -11.95
CA THR A 55 -7.55 14.19 -12.42
C THR A 55 -8.21 15.53 -12.12
N ARG A 56 -7.92 16.12 -10.96
CA ARG A 56 -8.46 17.45 -10.61
C ARG A 56 -7.79 18.57 -11.41
N LEU A 57 -6.49 18.47 -11.66
CA LEU A 57 -5.74 19.41 -12.50
C LEU A 57 -6.19 19.37 -13.96
N SER A 58 -6.64 18.21 -14.45
CA SER A 58 -7.22 18.07 -15.79
C SER A 58 -8.68 18.55 -15.88
N GLY A 59 -9.24 19.05 -14.78
CA GLY A 59 -10.60 19.56 -14.69
C GLY A 59 -11.69 18.51 -14.51
N GLN A 60 -11.31 17.25 -14.34
CA GLN A 60 -12.25 16.17 -14.05
C GLN A 60 -12.48 16.02 -12.54
N SER A 61 -13.61 15.43 -12.16
CA SER A 61 -13.85 15.05 -10.77
C SER A 61 -13.19 13.70 -10.49
N PRO A 62 -12.40 13.57 -9.41
CA PRO A 62 -11.88 12.27 -8.99
C PRO A 62 -13.03 11.33 -8.60
N LYS A 63 -12.76 10.02 -8.60
CA LYS A 63 -13.76 9.00 -8.26
C LYS A 63 -14.02 9.00 -6.75
N ASP A 64 -15.23 8.66 -6.33
CA ASP A 64 -15.56 8.54 -4.91
C ASP A 64 -14.97 7.27 -4.26
N SER A 65 -14.56 6.30 -5.07
CA SER A 65 -13.99 5.04 -4.60
C SER A 65 -12.83 4.56 -5.46
N TYR A 66 -11.83 3.96 -4.80
CA TYR A 66 -10.64 3.40 -5.42
C TYR A 66 -10.38 2.00 -4.84
N GLN A 67 -9.88 1.08 -5.67
CA GLN A 67 -9.36 -0.20 -5.21
C GLN A 67 -7.85 -0.11 -5.04
N VAL A 68 -7.38 -0.34 -3.82
CA VAL A 68 -5.95 -0.41 -3.51
C VAL A 68 -5.65 -1.83 -3.04
N ARG A 69 -4.99 -2.62 -3.91
CA ARG A 69 -4.62 -4.03 -3.68
C ARG A 69 -5.79 -4.93 -3.22
N GLY A 70 -6.97 -4.73 -3.81
CA GLY A 70 -8.17 -5.53 -3.54
C GLY A 70 -9.01 -5.04 -2.35
N GLU A 71 -8.54 -4.04 -1.61
CA GLU A 71 -9.34 -3.36 -0.58
C GLU A 71 -10.01 -2.11 -1.18
N ASN A 72 -11.28 -1.88 -0.84
CA ASN A 72 -12.01 -0.69 -1.28
C ASN A 72 -11.71 0.48 -0.35
N TYR A 73 -11.25 1.59 -0.92
CA TYR A 73 -11.04 2.85 -0.24
C TYR A 73 -12.05 3.89 -0.73
N GLN A 74 -12.62 4.66 0.19
CA GLN A 74 -13.51 5.78 -0.13
C GLN A 74 -12.72 7.08 -0.12
N LEU A 75 -12.83 7.87 -1.18
CA LEU A 75 -12.25 9.19 -1.27
C LEU A 75 -13.28 10.23 -0.79
N LYS A 76 -12.87 11.12 0.11
CA LYS A 76 -13.63 12.30 0.49
C LYS A 76 -12.85 13.55 0.13
N GLU A 77 -13.42 14.38 -0.71
CA GLU A 77 -12.90 15.68 -1.07
C GLU A 77 -13.52 16.78 -0.18
N ARG A 78 -12.70 17.71 0.29
CA ARG A 78 -13.12 18.91 1.01
C ARG A 78 -12.31 20.11 0.54
N VAL A 79 -12.95 21.23 0.30
CA VAL A 79 -12.27 22.50 0.04
C VAL A 79 -12.04 23.20 1.37
N LEU A 80 -10.79 23.53 1.69
CA LEU A 80 -10.42 24.17 2.94
C LEU A 80 -10.28 25.68 2.84
N ASP A 81 -9.68 26.16 1.75
CA ASP A 81 -9.37 27.57 1.57
C ASP A 81 -9.47 27.93 0.08
N LYS A 82 -9.86 29.17 -0.20
CA LYS A 82 -9.90 29.73 -1.55
C LYS A 82 -9.14 31.05 -1.54
N LYS A 83 -7.96 31.04 -2.16
CA LYS A 83 -7.18 32.24 -2.45
C LYS A 83 -7.38 32.62 -3.91
N THR A 84 -7.13 33.87 -4.26
CA THR A 84 -7.28 34.37 -5.63
C THR A 84 -6.51 33.48 -6.61
N GLY A 85 -7.24 32.74 -7.46
CA GLY A 85 -6.67 31.82 -8.46
C GLY A 85 -6.22 30.44 -7.96
N LEU A 86 -6.34 30.12 -6.67
CA LEU A 86 -5.92 28.84 -6.09
C LEU A 86 -6.92 28.32 -5.04
N VAL A 87 -7.34 27.07 -5.18
CA VAL A 87 -8.23 26.38 -4.25
C VAL A 87 -7.45 25.30 -3.51
N LEU A 88 -7.43 25.35 -2.17
CA LEU A 88 -6.85 24.31 -1.33
C LEU A 88 -7.86 23.17 -1.17
N TYR A 89 -7.56 22.04 -1.79
CA TYR A 89 -8.30 20.80 -1.61
C TYR A 89 -7.62 19.95 -0.53
N GLN A 90 -8.44 19.37 0.34
CA GLN A 90 -8.08 18.26 1.22
C GLN A 90 -8.79 17.02 0.74
N TRP A 91 -8.03 15.97 0.46
CA TRP A 91 -8.58 14.65 0.21
C TRP A 91 -8.29 13.73 1.38
N THR A 92 -9.25 12.85 1.64
CA THR A 92 -9.16 11.80 2.66
C THR A 92 -9.51 10.48 2.01
N LEU A 93 -8.55 9.58 1.91
CA LEU A 93 -8.74 8.22 1.42
C LEU A 93 -8.87 7.29 2.62
N LYS A 94 -10.08 6.77 2.83
CA LYS A 94 -10.43 5.93 3.98
C LYS A 94 -10.69 4.49 3.55
N GLY A 95 -9.85 3.57 4.02
CA GLY A 95 -10.07 2.13 4.00
C GLY A 95 -10.58 1.63 5.35
N GLU A 96 -10.75 0.31 5.46
CA GLU A 96 -11.28 -0.32 6.68
C GLU A 96 -10.33 -0.19 7.89
N LYS A 97 -9.01 -0.19 7.63
CA LYS A 97 -7.95 -0.17 8.66
C LYS A 97 -6.95 0.98 8.52
N ASP A 98 -7.05 1.78 7.46
CA ASP A 98 -6.13 2.88 7.18
C ASP A 98 -6.91 4.10 6.70
N GLU A 99 -6.48 5.28 7.13
CA GLU A 99 -7.03 6.56 6.70
C GLU A 99 -5.87 7.50 6.40
N ARG A 100 -5.86 8.05 5.19
CA ARG A 100 -4.78 8.89 4.70
C ARG A 100 -5.36 10.21 4.22
N GLN A 101 -4.76 11.30 4.68
CA GLN A 101 -5.18 12.65 4.34
C GLN A 101 -4.02 13.38 3.68
N TRP A 102 -4.32 14.12 2.62
CA TRP A 102 -3.37 15.01 1.98
C TRP A 102 -4.07 16.26 1.47
N GLN A 103 -3.28 17.30 1.25
CA GLN A 103 -3.77 18.60 0.83
C GLN A 103 -2.93 19.08 -0.37
N CYS A 104 -3.57 19.70 -1.36
CA CYS A 104 -2.88 20.33 -2.48
C CYS A 104 -3.62 21.59 -2.92
N TYR A 105 -2.85 22.59 -3.36
CA TYR A 105 -3.39 23.77 -4.01
C TYR A 105 -3.58 23.48 -5.50
N ILE A 106 -4.80 23.68 -5.99
CA ILE A 106 -5.18 23.49 -7.39
C ILE A 106 -5.54 24.86 -7.99
N PRO A 107 -5.00 25.23 -9.17
CA PRO A 107 -5.40 26.44 -9.88
C PRO A 107 -6.89 26.44 -10.20
N GLU A 108 -7.55 27.58 -10.02
CA GLU A 108 -8.98 27.72 -10.30
C GLU A 108 -9.30 27.60 -11.81
N GLU A 109 -8.32 27.90 -12.67
CA GLU A 109 -8.41 27.88 -14.13
C GLU A 109 -8.71 26.47 -14.72
N GLY A 110 -8.52 25.40 -13.95
CA GLY A 110 -8.81 24.02 -14.39
C GLY A 110 -10.15 23.45 -13.91
N ILE A 111 -10.84 24.08 -12.95
CA ILE A 111 -11.98 23.46 -12.25
C ILE A 111 -13.30 23.52 -13.06
N TYR A 112 -13.33 24.31 -14.14
CA TYR A 112 -14.54 24.67 -14.89
C TYR A 112 -14.47 24.37 -16.40
N THR A 113 -13.85 23.28 -16.83
CA THR A 113 -14.10 22.76 -18.18
C THR A 113 -15.11 21.60 -18.10
N PRO A 114 -16.36 21.79 -18.57
CA PRO A 114 -17.40 20.77 -18.57
C PRO A 114 -17.07 19.57 -19.47
#